data_AF-A0ABD3B1G3-F1
#
_entry.id   AF-A0ABD3B1G3-F1
#
_cell.length_a   1.000
_cell.length_b   1.000
_cell.length_c   1.000
_cell.angle_alpha   90.00
_cell.angle_beta   90.00
_cell.angle_gamma   90.00
#
_symmetry.space_group_name_H-M   'P 1'
#
loop_
_entity.id
_entity.type
_entity.pdbx_description
1 polymer ?
#
loop_
_entity_poly.entity_id
_entity_poly.type
_entity_poly.pdbx_seq_one_letter_code
_entity_poly.pdbx_strand_id
1 'polypeptide(L)'
;MGNGIRIPFSFLLILVLFFHSTPQISATGYPINVWPKPTTFSWPEPRITLLSPNFTIFSPSNPYLNQVAKRYRNQFINEHYHPLVDPPVHLTGLPPLRSLDIKVTDASASLTHGVNESYKLIIHSPYQTQTATISAETVWGALRGLETFDLWEPTEIGL
;
A
#
# COMPACT_ATOMS: atom_id res chain seq x y z
N MET A 1 36.47 -43.38 5.74
CA MET A 1 35.38 -43.53 6.74
C MET A 1 35.02 -42.14 7.22
N GLY A 2 33.76 -41.73 7.01
CA GLY A 2 33.33 -40.33 7.01
C GLY A 2 33.16 -39.71 8.40
N ASN A 3 33.64 -38.49 8.54
CA ASN A 3 33.46 -37.66 9.75
C ASN A 3 32.06 -37.03 9.70
N GLY A 4 31.11 -37.64 10.41
CA GLY A 4 29.75 -37.12 10.54
C GLY A 4 29.70 -35.89 11.44
N ILE A 5 29.44 -34.72 10.84
CA ILE A 5 29.12 -33.49 11.56
C ILE A 5 27.82 -33.74 12.34
N ARG A 6 27.91 -33.78 13.67
CA ARG A 6 26.76 -33.90 14.56
C ARG A 6 26.21 -32.51 14.86
N ILE A 7 25.14 -32.12 14.16
CA ILE A 7 24.39 -30.91 14.47
C ILE A 7 23.65 -31.14 15.80
N PRO A 8 23.87 -30.33 16.84
CA PRO A 8 23.18 -30.53 18.11
C PRO A 8 21.69 -30.21 17.95
N PHE A 9 20.83 -31.04 18.55
CA PHE A 9 19.36 -30.92 18.47
C PHE A 9 18.85 -29.53 18.90
N SER A 10 19.60 -28.85 19.77
CA SER A 10 19.33 -27.48 20.21
C SER A 10 19.46 -26.43 19.09
N PHE A 11 20.25 -26.69 18.04
CA PHE A 11 20.42 -25.81 16.88
C PHE A 11 19.23 -25.91 15.90
N LEU A 12 18.64 -27.11 15.80
CA LEU A 12 17.40 -27.36 15.06
C LEU A 12 16.19 -26.67 15.72
N LEU A 13 16.16 -26.61 17.06
CA LEU A 13 15.08 -25.95 17.80
C LEU A 13 15.08 -24.42 17.64
N ILE A 14 16.26 -23.81 17.49
CA ILE A 14 16.42 -22.37 17.26
C ILE A 14 15.96 -21.99 15.84
N LEU A 15 16.18 -22.84 14.84
CA LEU A 15 15.74 -22.58 13.46
C LEU A 15 14.20 -22.52 13.35
N VAL A 16 13.48 -23.30 14.16
CA VAL A 16 12.00 -23.33 14.18
C VAL A 16 11.40 -22.07 14.81
N LEU A 17 12.11 -21.42 15.74
CA LEU A 17 11.66 -20.16 16.36
C LEU A 17 11.86 -18.92 15.47
N PHE A 18 12.68 -19.02 14.42
CA PHE A 18 12.84 -17.95 13.42
C PHE A 18 11.80 -17.98 12.30
N PHE A 19 10.99 -19.05 12.19
CA PHE A 19 9.77 -19.03 11.40
C PHE A 19 8.63 -18.43 12.23
N HIS A 20 8.74 -17.14 12.55
CA HIS A 20 7.57 -16.38 12.98
C HIS A 20 6.61 -16.38 11.80
N SER A 21 5.60 -17.25 11.86
CA SER A 21 4.46 -17.28 10.95
C SER A 21 3.86 -15.88 10.91
N THR A 22 4.22 -15.10 9.90
CA THR A 22 3.45 -13.90 9.60
C THR A 22 2.06 -14.39 9.22
N PRO A 23 0.98 -13.91 9.86
CA PRO A 23 -0.35 -14.27 9.42
C PRO A 23 -0.51 -13.73 8.00
N GLN A 24 -0.46 -14.62 7.01
CA GLN A 24 -0.84 -14.28 5.64
C GLN A 24 -2.36 -14.16 5.62
N ILE A 25 -2.85 -12.95 5.87
CA ILE A 25 -4.25 -12.61 5.66
C ILE A 25 -4.45 -12.53 4.13
N SER A 26 -5.15 -13.51 3.57
CA SER A 26 -5.54 -13.48 2.16
C SER A 26 -6.52 -12.33 1.92
N ALA A 27 -6.26 -11.47 0.94
CA ALA A 27 -7.19 -10.37 0.64
C ALA A 27 -8.48 -10.81 -0.09
N THR A 28 -8.78 -12.11 -0.16
CA THR A 28 -9.93 -12.71 -0.89
C THR A 28 -11.26 -12.56 -0.17
N GLY A 29 -11.32 -11.82 0.94
CA GLY A 29 -12.55 -11.57 1.72
C GLY A 29 -12.95 -10.10 1.86
N TYR A 30 -12.30 -9.18 1.14
CA TYR A 30 -12.58 -7.74 1.26
C TYR A 30 -13.46 -7.24 0.11
N PRO A 31 -14.34 -6.26 0.36
CA PRO A 31 -15.28 -5.73 -0.64
C PRO A 31 -14.64 -4.80 -1.69
N ILE A 32 -13.30 -4.67 -1.70
CA ILE A 32 -12.55 -3.87 -2.68
C ILE A 32 -11.64 -4.76 -3.51
N ASN A 33 -11.59 -4.48 -4.81
CA ASN A 33 -10.78 -5.23 -5.75
C ASN A 33 -9.48 -4.50 -6.10
N VAL A 34 -8.42 -4.78 -5.34
CA VAL A 34 -7.08 -4.26 -5.63
C VAL A 34 -6.32 -5.26 -6.51
N TRP A 35 -5.77 -4.80 -7.65
CA TRP A 35 -5.04 -5.65 -8.60
C TRP A 35 -3.72 -5.04 -9.13
N PRO A 36 -2.57 -5.73 -9.08
CA PRO A 36 -2.36 -7.04 -8.49
C PRO A 36 -2.64 -7.06 -6.99
N LYS A 37 -3.02 -8.22 -6.49
CA LYS A 37 -3.37 -8.36 -5.07
C LYS A 37 -2.12 -8.16 -4.20
N PRO A 38 -2.13 -7.23 -3.23
CA PRO A 38 -1.00 -7.06 -2.32
C PRO A 38 -0.69 -8.37 -1.59
N THR A 39 0.59 -8.65 -1.36
CA THR A 39 1.05 -9.86 -0.68
C THR A 39 0.53 -9.96 0.76
N THR A 40 0.29 -8.81 1.38
CA THR A 40 -0.36 -8.67 2.69
C THR A 40 -1.40 -7.56 2.62
N PHE A 41 -2.60 -7.81 3.10
CA PHE A 41 -3.68 -6.83 3.12
C PHE A 41 -4.50 -6.97 4.41
N SER A 42 -4.82 -5.84 5.04
CA SER A 42 -5.61 -5.81 6.26
C SER A 42 -6.53 -4.59 6.25
N TRP A 43 -7.83 -4.82 6.37
CA TRP A 43 -8.85 -3.77 6.41
C TRP A 43 -9.91 -4.12 7.46
N PRO A 44 -9.56 -4.04 8.76
CA PRO A 44 -10.38 -4.61 9.84
C PRO A 44 -11.76 -3.96 9.96
N GLU A 45 -11.90 -2.68 9.58
CA GLU A 45 -13.17 -1.96 9.52
C GLU A 45 -13.37 -1.36 8.12
N PRO A 46 -14.04 -2.09 7.20
CA PRO A 46 -14.31 -1.59 5.86
C PRO A 46 -15.20 -0.35 5.89
N ARG A 47 -14.62 0.80 5.55
CA ARG A 47 -15.28 2.11 5.51
C ARG A 47 -14.73 2.91 4.34
N ILE A 48 -15.60 3.62 3.65
CA ILE A 48 -15.20 4.51 2.57
C ILE A 48 -14.90 5.89 3.18
N THR A 49 -13.76 6.45 2.79
CA THR A 49 -13.41 7.85 3.05
C THR A 49 -13.34 8.59 1.73
N LEU A 50 -13.83 9.82 1.71
CA LEU A 50 -13.76 10.67 0.53
C LEU A 50 -12.37 11.28 0.38
N LEU A 51 -11.93 11.57 -0.83
CA LEU A 51 -10.81 12.47 -1.07
C LEU A 51 -11.26 13.92 -0.97
N SER A 52 -10.38 14.77 -0.43
CA SER A 52 -10.58 16.21 -0.44
C SER A 52 -10.40 16.75 -1.85
N PRO A 53 -11.21 17.73 -2.31
CA PRO A 53 -10.96 18.43 -3.58
C PRO A 53 -9.58 19.09 -3.65
N ASN A 54 -8.99 19.40 -2.49
CA ASN A 54 -7.64 19.96 -2.35
C ASN A 54 -6.58 18.90 -2.02
N PHE A 55 -6.82 17.65 -2.41
CA PHE A 55 -5.91 16.54 -2.13
C PHE A 55 -4.49 16.83 -2.64
N THR A 56 -3.51 16.51 -1.81
CA THR A 56 -2.10 16.78 -2.10
C THR A 56 -1.24 15.55 -1.87
N ILE A 57 -0.33 15.27 -2.80
CA ILE A 57 0.66 14.21 -2.67
C ILE A 57 2.01 14.86 -2.36
N PHE A 58 2.62 14.47 -1.24
CA PHE A 58 3.97 14.85 -0.86
C PHE A 58 4.93 13.72 -1.23
N SER A 59 5.97 14.01 -2.01
CA SER A 59 6.96 13.02 -2.43
C SER A 59 8.38 13.57 -2.32
N PRO A 60 9.39 12.71 -2.11
CA PRO A 60 10.79 13.09 -2.19
C PRO A 60 11.13 13.59 -3.60
N SER A 61 12.15 14.44 -3.71
CA SER A 61 12.59 14.98 -4.99
C SER A 61 13.19 13.87 -5.86
N ASN A 62 12.39 13.33 -6.78
CA ASN A 62 12.82 12.41 -7.84
C ASN A 62 11.97 12.70 -9.10
N PRO A 63 12.58 12.83 -10.29
CA PRO A 63 11.85 13.24 -11.49
C PRO A 63 10.73 12.27 -11.88
N TYR A 64 10.96 10.95 -11.76
CA TYR A 64 9.96 9.94 -12.07
C TYR A 64 8.81 9.95 -11.07
N LEU A 65 9.13 9.97 -9.78
CA LEU A 65 8.12 9.98 -8.73
C LEU A 65 7.25 11.24 -8.76
N ASN A 66 7.88 12.41 -8.97
CA ASN A 66 7.16 13.69 -9.04
C ASN A 66 6.21 13.75 -10.25
N GLN A 67 6.65 13.25 -11.41
CA GLN A 67 5.82 13.20 -12.60
C GLN A 67 4.60 12.29 -12.39
N VAL A 68 4.81 11.11 -11.82
CA VAL A 68 3.75 10.13 -11.58
C VAL A 68 2.80 10.60 -10.47
N ALA A 69 3.32 11.15 -9.37
CA ALA A 69 2.50 11.73 -8.30
C ALA A 69 1.61 12.87 -8.85
N LYS A 70 2.16 13.76 -9.69
CA LYS A 70 1.38 14.81 -10.34
C LYS A 70 0.28 14.23 -11.23
N ARG A 71 0.58 13.19 -12.01
CA ARG A 71 -0.40 12.49 -12.86
C ARG A 71 -1.55 11.93 -12.02
N TYR A 72 -1.25 11.12 -11.00
CA TYR A 72 -2.27 10.50 -10.16
C TYR A 72 -3.10 11.53 -9.39
N ARG A 73 -2.46 12.56 -8.84
CA ARG A 73 -3.20 13.66 -8.21
C ARG A 73 -4.23 14.28 -9.17
N ASN A 74 -3.83 14.53 -10.41
CA ASN A 74 -4.74 15.08 -11.41
C ASN A 74 -5.84 14.09 -11.78
N GLN A 75 -5.55 12.79 -11.83
CA GLN A 75 -6.56 11.76 -12.04
C GLN A 75 -7.58 11.78 -10.89
N PHE A 76 -7.15 11.67 -9.64
CA PHE A 76 -8.03 11.69 -8.45
C PHE A 76 -8.98 12.88 -8.39
N ILE A 77 -8.51 14.07 -8.79
CA ILE A 77 -9.32 15.29 -8.72
C ILE A 77 -10.27 15.43 -9.91
N ASN A 78 -9.94 14.85 -11.07
CA ASN A 78 -10.71 15.00 -12.31
C ASN A 78 -11.52 13.75 -12.68
N GLU A 79 -11.33 12.63 -11.98
CA GLU A 79 -12.10 11.41 -12.16
C GLU A 79 -13.53 11.64 -11.67
N HIS A 80 -14.51 11.29 -12.51
CA HIS A 80 -15.94 11.42 -12.20
C HIS A 80 -16.61 10.06 -12.44
N TYR A 81 -16.14 9.05 -11.70
CA TYR A 81 -16.67 7.70 -11.79
C TYR A 81 -18.01 7.59 -11.05
N HIS A 82 -19.05 7.14 -11.75
CA HIS A 82 -20.35 6.81 -11.15
C HIS A 82 -20.56 5.29 -11.19
N PRO A 83 -20.61 4.62 -10.03
CA PRO A 83 -20.76 3.17 -9.97
C PRO A 83 -22.12 2.76 -10.53
N LEU A 84 -22.13 1.69 -11.34
CA LEU A 84 -23.37 1.11 -11.86
C LEU A 84 -24.17 0.35 -10.79
N VAL A 85 -23.49 -0.08 -9.72
CA VAL A 85 -24.05 -0.81 -8.58
C VAL A 85 -23.52 -0.18 -7.31
N ASP A 86 -24.42 0.10 -6.36
CA ASP A 86 -24.01 0.66 -5.08
C ASP A 86 -23.02 -0.28 -4.37
N PRO A 87 -21.85 0.24 -3.96
CA PRO A 87 -20.84 -0.58 -3.32
C PRO A 87 -21.33 -1.08 -1.95
N PRO A 88 -21.01 -2.32 -1.55
CA PRO A 88 -21.48 -2.90 -0.29
C PRO A 88 -20.68 -2.37 0.93
N VAL A 89 -20.27 -1.10 0.91
CA VAL A 89 -19.48 -0.45 1.95
C VAL A 89 -20.14 0.88 2.31
N HIS A 90 -20.22 1.18 3.59
CA HIS A 90 -20.84 2.42 4.05
C HIS A 90 -19.94 3.63 3.81
N LEU A 91 -20.47 4.63 3.11
CA LEU A 91 -19.93 5.98 3.09
C LEU A 91 -19.99 6.55 4.50
N THR A 92 -18.83 6.97 5.01
CA THR A 92 -18.78 7.60 6.31
C THR A 92 -18.92 9.11 6.15
N GLY A 93 -19.76 9.76 6.97
CA GLY A 93 -19.82 11.24 7.06
C GLY A 93 -18.59 11.85 7.75
N LEU A 94 -17.44 11.18 7.65
CA LEU A 94 -16.20 11.55 8.30
C LEU A 94 -15.39 12.52 7.43
N PRO A 95 -14.45 13.27 8.04
CA PRO A 95 -13.63 14.20 7.28
C PRO A 95 -12.87 13.49 6.14
N PRO A 96 -12.78 14.12 4.95
CA PRO A 96 -12.12 13.51 3.81
C PRO A 96 -10.60 13.41 4.02
N LEU A 97 -9.98 12.46 3.34
CA LEU A 97 -8.54 12.32 3.23
C LEU A 97 -7.97 13.51 2.45
N ARG A 98 -7.00 14.22 3.04
CA ARG A 98 -6.44 15.47 2.51
C ARG A 98 -5.09 15.28 1.85
N SER A 99 -4.31 14.29 2.28
CA SER A 99 -2.99 14.11 1.72
C SER A 99 -2.50 12.67 1.70
N LEU A 100 -1.53 12.44 0.83
CA LEU A 100 -0.71 11.24 0.78
C LEU A 100 0.75 11.64 0.95
N ASP A 101 1.39 11.07 1.96
CA ASP A 101 2.81 11.28 2.25
C ASP A 101 3.61 10.06 1.78
N ILE A 102 4.53 10.27 0.83
CA ILE A 102 5.39 9.23 0.27
C ILE A 102 6.78 9.35 0.88
N LYS A 103 7.26 8.25 1.47
CA LYS A 103 8.57 8.16 2.09
C LYS A 103 9.41 7.13 1.35
N VAL A 104 10.57 7.56 0.85
CA VAL A 104 11.54 6.72 0.14
C VAL A 104 12.88 6.83 0.85
N THR A 105 13.52 5.70 1.10
CA THR A 105 14.81 5.66 1.80
C THR A 105 15.98 5.93 0.84
N ASP A 106 15.99 5.25 -0.31
CA ASP A 106 16.93 5.46 -1.41
C ASP A 106 16.19 6.00 -2.64
N ALA A 107 16.21 7.33 -2.78
CA ALA A 107 15.61 8.02 -3.92
C ALA A 107 16.47 7.94 -5.21
N SER A 108 17.67 7.38 -5.12
CA SER A 108 18.67 7.31 -6.20
C SER A 108 18.87 5.91 -6.80
N ALA A 109 18.17 4.91 -6.27
CA ALA A 109 18.23 3.53 -6.74
C ALA A 109 17.97 3.41 -8.26
N SER A 110 18.92 2.80 -8.97
CA SER A 110 18.79 2.53 -10.41
C SER A 110 17.76 1.43 -10.69
N LEU A 111 17.00 1.57 -11.78
CA LEU A 111 16.08 0.53 -12.24
C LEU A 111 16.87 -0.65 -12.82
N THR A 112 16.99 -1.71 -12.03
CA THR A 112 17.71 -2.92 -12.41
C THR A 112 16.93 -4.16 -11.98
N HIS A 113 17.29 -5.31 -12.54
CA HIS A 113 16.68 -6.56 -12.10
C HIS A 113 16.99 -6.81 -10.62
N GLY A 114 15.96 -7.14 -9.83
CA GLY A 114 16.08 -7.36 -8.40
C GLY A 114 16.08 -6.09 -7.54
N VAL A 115 15.81 -4.91 -8.12
CA VAL A 115 15.60 -3.70 -7.34
C VAL A 115 14.43 -3.86 -6.37
N ASN A 116 14.51 -3.27 -5.18
CA ASN A 116 13.46 -3.42 -4.18
C ASN A 116 12.19 -2.61 -4.56
N GLU A 117 11.16 -3.30 -5.04
CA GLU A 117 9.83 -2.76 -5.35
C GLU A 117 8.82 -2.90 -4.20
N SER A 118 9.28 -3.27 -3.00
CA SER A 118 8.42 -3.42 -1.83
C SER A 118 7.93 -2.06 -1.31
N TYR A 119 6.68 -2.02 -0.87
CA TYR A 119 6.07 -0.85 -0.27
C TYR A 119 5.16 -1.24 0.90
N LYS A 120 4.85 -0.25 1.72
CA LYS A 120 3.80 -0.30 2.74
C LYS A 120 2.87 0.88 2.55
N LEU A 121 1.61 0.61 2.21
CA LEU A 121 0.54 1.59 2.16
C LEU A 121 -0.28 1.50 3.45
N ILE A 122 -0.43 2.63 4.14
CA ILE A 122 -1.26 2.74 5.34
C ILE A 122 -2.26 3.87 5.13
N ILE A 123 -3.52 3.55 5.33
CA ILE A 123 -4.60 4.52 5.32
C ILE A 123 -5.27 4.42 6.67
N HIS A 124 -5.07 5.48 7.46
CA HIS A 124 -5.55 5.52 8.83
C HIS A 124 -7.05 5.76 8.88
N SER A 125 -7.63 5.42 10.02
CA SER A 125 -9.00 5.83 10.29
C SER A 125 -9.10 7.37 10.25
N PRO A 126 -10.16 7.95 9.67
CA PRO A 126 -10.36 9.41 9.63
C PRO A 126 -10.36 10.09 11.00
N TYR A 127 -10.60 9.32 12.08
CA TYR A 127 -10.51 9.80 13.46
C TYR A 127 -9.06 10.03 13.94
N GLN A 128 -8.08 9.41 13.29
CA GLN A 128 -6.66 9.51 13.65
C GLN A 128 -5.96 10.60 12.84
N THR A 129 -6.09 10.55 11.52
CA THR A 129 -5.45 11.48 10.61
C THR A 129 -6.15 11.49 9.25
N GLN A 130 -6.00 12.60 8.52
CA GLN A 130 -6.47 12.79 7.15
C GLN A 130 -5.32 12.59 6.15
N THR A 131 -4.26 11.91 6.56
CA THR A 131 -3.06 11.64 5.76
C THR A 131 -2.83 10.14 5.63
N ALA A 132 -2.76 9.66 4.39
CA ALA A 132 -2.30 8.33 4.06
C ALA A 132 -0.77 8.33 3.91
N THR A 133 -0.13 7.17 4.07
CA THR A 133 1.33 7.06 3.95
C THR A 133 1.74 5.88 3.08
N ILE A 134 2.62 6.13 2.11
CA ILE A 134 3.38 5.11 1.41
C ILE A 134 4.81 5.15 1.94
N SER A 135 5.34 4.02 2.37
CA SER A 135 6.76 3.87 2.72
C SER A 135 7.40 2.80 1.84
N ALA A 136 8.53 3.12 1.24
CA ALA A 136 9.27 2.21 0.37
C ALA A 136 10.79 2.38 0.55
N GLU A 137 11.54 1.32 0.22
CA GLU A 137 13.00 1.41 0.18
C GLU A 137 13.45 2.27 -1.01
N THR A 138 12.94 1.96 -2.20
CA THR A 138 13.29 2.68 -3.43
C THR A 138 12.10 3.40 -4.06
N VAL A 139 12.38 4.28 -5.03
CA VAL A 139 11.35 4.95 -5.83
C VAL A 139 10.44 3.95 -6.54
N TRP A 140 10.98 2.81 -6.97
CA TRP A 140 10.22 1.79 -7.69
C TRP A 140 9.15 1.15 -6.81
N GLY A 141 9.46 0.89 -5.53
CA GLY A 141 8.45 0.47 -4.57
C GLY A 141 7.40 1.54 -4.31
N ALA A 142 7.80 2.81 -4.20
CA ALA A 142 6.85 3.92 -4.03
C ALA A 142 5.87 4.04 -5.20
N LEU A 143 6.33 3.80 -6.44
CA LEU A 143 5.46 3.76 -7.62
C LEU A 143 4.43 2.62 -7.54
N ARG A 144 4.81 1.41 -7.09
CA ARG A 144 3.86 0.31 -6.84
C ARG A 144 2.84 0.66 -5.76
N GLY A 145 3.28 1.35 -4.71
CA GLY A 145 2.40 1.86 -3.67
C GLY A 145 1.38 2.87 -4.20
N LEU A 146 1.79 3.75 -5.11
CA LEU A 146 0.91 4.72 -5.76
C LEU A 146 -0.13 4.04 -6.67
N GLU A 147 0.27 3.05 -7.46
CA GLU A 147 -0.66 2.23 -8.25
C GLU A 147 -1.69 1.55 -7.35
N THR A 148 -1.24 1.00 -6.22
CA THR A 148 -2.14 0.36 -5.25
C THR A 148 -3.07 1.37 -4.59
N PHE A 149 -2.59 2.59 -4.31
CA PHE A 149 -3.42 3.66 -3.75
C PHE A 149 -4.49 4.13 -4.74
N ASP A 150 -4.19 4.21 -6.03
CA ASP A 150 -5.16 4.55 -7.09
C ASP A 150 -6.26 3.48 -7.26
N LEU A 151 -5.95 2.23 -6.92
CA LEU A 151 -6.90 1.11 -6.92
C LEU A 151 -7.62 0.92 -5.58
N TRP A 152 -7.02 1.40 -4.48
CA TRP A 152 -7.66 1.46 -3.17
C TRP A 152 -8.59 2.66 -3.08
N GLU A 153 -8.22 3.78 -3.73
CA GLU A 153 -9.22 4.75 -4.12
C GLU A 153 -10.20 3.99 -5.01
N PRO A 154 -11.44 3.96 -4.59
CA PRO A 154 -12.37 3.05 -5.18
C PRO A 154 -12.94 3.73 -6.41
N THR A 155 -12.20 3.58 -7.49
CA THR A 155 -12.72 3.51 -8.84
C THR A 155 -13.80 2.41 -8.99
N GLU A 156 -14.09 1.65 -7.92
CA GLU A 156 -15.26 0.77 -7.76
C GLU A 156 -16.28 1.23 -6.69
N ILE A 157 -16.02 2.27 -5.89
CA ILE A 157 -16.91 2.72 -4.80
C ILE A 157 -17.08 4.25 -4.87
N GLY A 158 -17.78 4.70 -5.92
CA GLY A 158 -17.95 6.11 -6.23
C GLY A 158 -18.91 6.87 -5.31
N LEU A 159 -18.77 8.19 -5.40
CA LEU A 159 -19.83 9.16 -5.15
C LEU A 159 -20.40 9.65 -6.48
#